data_AF-A0A1G6Q3W1-F1
#
_entry.id   AF-A0A1G6Q3W1-F1
#
_cell.length_a   1.000
_cell.length_b   1.000
_cell.length_c   1.000
_cell.angle_alpha   90.00
_cell.angle_beta   90.00
_cell.angle_gamma   90.00
#
_symmetry.space_group_name_H-M   'P 1'
#
loop_
_entity.id
_entity.type
_entity.pdbx_description
1 polymer ?
#
loop_
_entity_poly.entity_id
_entity_poly.type
_entity_poly.pdbx_seq_one_letter_code
_entity_poly.pdbx_strand_id
1 'polypeptide(L)'
;MKIKTLAILGTAFLSLSVMSCDENRNEKEEQEVIEVNAEFEKDRNELRQDLRELNAEIDLKIKELEAKKVNASEEMKVEIEEIQADLREEKTDVEKAMEDVEKATENTWSDVKTSVNKTTRDIEDEWNKFKGNVSDIFDND
;
A
#
# COMPACT_ATOMS: atom_id res chain seq x y z
N MET A 1 -74.31 17.13 28.48
CA MET A 1 -73.11 17.69 29.14
C MET A 1 -72.88 16.91 30.43
N LYS A 2 -71.62 16.53 30.73
CA LYS A 2 -71.18 15.45 31.66
C LYS A 2 -71.29 14.11 30.94
N ILE A 3 -70.22 13.33 30.77
CA ILE A 3 -69.57 12.45 31.76
C ILE A 3 -68.07 12.34 31.38
N LYS A 4 -67.17 13.06 32.06
CA LYS A 4 -66.18 12.55 33.04
C LYS A 4 -65.35 11.36 32.56
N THR A 5 -64.12 11.68 32.15
CA THR A 5 -62.97 10.78 32.08
C THR A 5 -62.77 10.08 33.43
N LEU A 6 -62.86 8.74 33.43
CA LEU A 6 -62.42 7.90 34.53
C LEU A 6 -61.23 7.08 34.04
N ALA A 7 -60.08 7.31 34.68
CA ALA A 7 -58.95 6.41 34.64
C ALA A 7 -59.33 5.08 35.32
N ILE A 8 -58.99 3.96 34.70
CA ILE A 8 -58.89 2.67 35.39
C ILE A 8 -57.50 2.10 35.10
N LEU A 9 -56.77 1.92 36.20
CA LEU A 9 -55.49 1.23 36.31
C LEU A 9 -55.57 -0.20 35.77
N GLY A 10 -54.45 -0.64 35.18
CA GLY A 10 -53.88 -1.94 35.54
C GLY A 10 -53.95 -3.03 34.47
N THR A 11 -52.86 -3.20 33.73
CA THR A 11 -52.18 -4.50 33.61
C THR A 11 -50.78 -4.29 33.06
N ALA A 12 -49.77 -4.62 33.87
CA ALA A 12 -48.45 -4.92 33.37
C ALA A 12 -48.55 -6.22 32.58
N PHE A 13 -48.17 -6.18 31.29
CA PHE A 13 -47.70 -7.36 30.59
C PHE A 13 -46.41 -6.99 29.87
N LEU A 14 -45.31 -7.28 30.57
CA LEU A 14 -44.02 -7.56 29.96
C LEU A 14 -44.21 -8.75 29.02
N SER A 15 -44.41 -8.50 27.74
CA SER A 15 -44.11 -9.49 26.70
C SER A 15 -42.75 -9.16 26.12
N LEU A 16 -41.74 -9.67 26.81
CA LEU A 16 -40.46 -10.06 26.23
C LEU A 16 -40.74 -10.98 25.05
N SER A 17 -40.57 -10.47 23.84
CA SER A 17 -40.40 -11.29 22.64
C SER A 17 -38.90 -11.44 22.39
N VAL A 18 -38.20 -12.09 23.32
CA VAL A 18 -36.86 -12.64 23.10
C VAL A 18 -36.99 -14.15 22.99
N MET A 19 -36.91 -14.64 21.76
CA MET A 19 -36.31 -15.90 21.32
C MET A 19 -36.96 -16.32 20.01
N SER A 20 -36.27 -16.03 18.91
CA SER A 20 -36.28 -16.89 17.75
C SER A 20 -34.92 -16.78 17.06
N CYS A 21 -34.08 -17.79 17.29
CA CYS A 21 -32.88 -18.15 16.55
C CYS A 21 -31.72 -17.14 16.55
N ASP A 22 -31.07 -17.07 17.71
CA ASP A 22 -29.75 -16.50 17.94
C ASP A 22 -28.80 -17.69 18.18
N GLU A 23 -28.11 -18.16 17.13
CA GLU A 23 -26.94 -19.06 17.23
C GLU A 23 -26.21 -19.23 15.88
N ASN A 24 -26.84 -18.92 14.75
CA ASN A 24 -26.27 -19.16 13.40
C ASN A 24 -25.88 -17.88 12.61
N ARG A 25 -25.92 -16.71 13.27
CA ARG A 25 -25.62 -15.41 12.65
C ARG A 25 -24.23 -14.89 13.00
N ASN A 26 -23.73 -15.23 14.18
CA ASN A 26 -22.36 -14.88 14.61
C ASN A 26 -21.29 -15.62 13.80
N GLU A 27 -21.44 -16.93 13.54
CA GLU A 27 -20.40 -17.70 12.83
C GLU A 27 -20.11 -17.19 11.41
N LYS A 28 -21.11 -16.63 10.72
CA LYS A 28 -20.94 -16.10 9.36
C LYS A 28 -20.29 -14.72 9.32
N GLU A 29 -20.70 -13.81 10.21
CA GLU A 29 -20.04 -12.50 10.34
C GLU A 29 -18.59 -12.67 10.85
N GLU A 30 -18.36 -13.59 11.77
CA GLU A 30 -17.02 -13.86 12.31
C GLU A 30 -16.11 -14.52 11.25
N GLN A 31 -16.63 -15.45 10.44
CA GLN A 31 -15.88 -16.02 9.31
C GLN A 31 -15.57 -15.00 8.21
N GLU A 32 -16.53 -14.16 7.83
CA GLU A 32 -16.35 -13.13 6.79
C GLU A 32 -15.32 -12.07 7.23
N VAL A 33 -15.34 -11.67 8.50
CA VAL A 33 -14.33 -10.75 9.07
C VAL A 33 -12.94 -11.40 9.12
N ILE A 34 -12.84 -12.69 9.47
CA ILE A 34 -11.55 -13.41 9.50
C ILE A 34 -10.97 -13.56 8.09
N GLU A 35 -11.79 -13.89 7.09
CA GLU A 35 -11.33 -14.04 5.69
C GLU A 35 -10.87 -12.70 5.09
N VAL A 36 -11.62 -11.61 5.30
CA VAL A 36 -11.24 -10.26 4.83
C VAL A 36 -9.94 -9.78 5.49
N ASN A 37 -9.78 -10.02 6.80
CA ASN A 37 -8.57 -9.65 7.53
C ASN A 37 -7.34 -10.43 7.03
N ALA A 38 -7.51 -11.73 6.74
CA ALA A 38 -6.45 -12.57 6.20
C ALA A 38 -6.03 -12.16 4.78
N GLU A 39 -6.98 -11.78 3.92
CA GLU A 39 -6.68 -11.28 2.57
C GLU A 39 -5.95 -9.93 2.62
N PHE A 40 -6.41 -8.99 3.44
CA PHE A 40 -5.73 -7.70 3.65
C PHE A 40 -4.28 -7.88 4.13
N GLU A 41 -4.07 -8.70 5.16
CA GLU A 41 -2.73 -8.95 5.70
C GLU A 41 -1.81 -9.63 4.69
N LYS A 42 -2.33 -10.56 3.89
CA LYS A 42 -1.57 -11.22 2.83
C LYS A 42 -1.16 -10.20 1.75
N ASP A 43 -2.12 -9.48 1.18
CA ASP A 43 -1.90 -8.43 0.19
C ASP A 43 -0.87 -7.40 0.67
N ARG A 44 -1.00 -6.95 1.92
CA ARG A 44 -0.08 -5.97 2.53
C ARG A 44 1.34 -6.51 2.64
N ASN A 45 1.49 -7.77 3.01
CA ASN A 45 2.80 -8.40 3.13
C ASN A 45 3.46 -8.61 1.77
N GLU A 46 2.70 -9.00 0.75
CA GLU A 46 3.17 -9.15 -0.63
C GLU A 46 3.65 -7.79 -1.17
N LEU A 47 2.82 -6.75 -1.11
CA LEU A 47 3.21 -5.43 -1.61
C LEU A 47 4.42 -4.84 -0.85
N ARG A 48 4.50 -5.08 0.46
CA ARG A 48 5.68 -4.68 1.26
C ARG A 48 6.94 -5.42 0.82
N GLN A 49 6.83 -6.69 0.44
CA GLN A 49 7.96 -7.46 -0.07
C GLN A 49 8.41 -6.92 -1.43
N ASP A 50 7.48 -6.69 -2.35
CA ASP A 50 7.78 -6.15 -3.68
C ASP A 50 8.51 -4.81 -3.60
N LEU A 51 8.05 -3.90 -2.72
CA LEU A 51 8.71 -2.61 -2.50
C LEU A 51 10.12 -2.75 -1.89
N ARG A 52 10.33 -3.73 -1.00
CA ARG A 52 11.68 -4.02 -0.45
C ARG A 52 12.63 -4.52 -1.52
N GLU A 53 12.13 -5.38 -2.42
CA GLU A 53 12.90 -5.90 -3.54
C GLU A 53 13.27 -4.76 -4.51
N LEU A 54 12.31 -3.91 -4.87
CA LEU A 54 12.55 -2.72 -5.69
C LEU A 54 13.59 -1.78 -5.06
N ASN A 55 13.46 -1.47 -3.76
CA ASN A 55 14.41 -0.62 -3.03
C ASN A 55 15.83 -1.21 -3.04
N ALA A 56 15.95 -2.53 -2.89
CA ALA A 56 17.23 -3.22 -2.94
C ALA A 56 17.84 -3.22 -4.34
N GLU A 57 17.01 -3.34 -5.38
CA GLU A 57 17.47 -3.27 -6.77
C GLU A 57 17.99 -1.87 -7.13
N ILE A 58 17.31 -0.81 -6.69
CA ILE A 58 17.80 0.58 -6.82
C ILE A 58 19.18 0.73 -6.16
N ASP A 59 19.36 0.20 -4.94
CA ASP A 59 20.64 0.21 -4.25
C ASP A 59 21.76 -0.53 -5.01
N LEU A 60 21.42 -1.63 -5.67
CA LEU A 60 22.37 -2.36 -6.52
C LEU A 60 22.76 -1.53 -7.74
N LYS A 61 21.79 -0.87 -8.40
CA LYS A 61 22.06 -0.03 -9.58
C LYS A 61 22.93 1.17 -9.25
N ILE A 62 22.69 1.84 -8.11
CA ILE A 62 23.56 2.92 -7.64
C ILE A 62 25.00 2.42 -7.48
N LYS A 63 25.21 1.25 -6.86
CA LYS A 63 26.56 0.66 -6.68
C LYS A 63 27.22 0.27 -8.01
N GLU A 64 26.45 -0.27 -8.95
CA GLU A 64 26.96 -0.57 -10.30
C GLU A 64 27.46 0.70 -10.99
N LEU A 65 26.70 1.79 -10.90
CA LEU A 65 27.10 3.10 -11.42
C LEU A 65 28.35 3.65 -10.70
N GLU A 66 28.43 3.53 -9.37
CA GLU A 66 29.63 3.95 -8.60
C GLU A 66 30.88 3.20 -9.11
N ALA A 67 30.76 1.90 -9.37
CA ALA A 67 31.86 1.10 -9.88
C ALA A 67 32.27 1.51 -11.31
N LYS A 68 31.29 1.79 -12.20
CA LYS A 68 31.56 2.27 -13.56
C LYS A 68 32.19 3.67 -13.56
N LYS A 69 31.76 4.54 -12.64
CA LYS A 69 32.27 5.91 -12.50
C LYS A 69 33.77 6.00 -12.28
N VAL A 70 34.38 5.01 -11.62
CA VAL A 70 35.81 4.99 -11.28
C VAL A 70 36.71 5.12 -12.52
N ASN A 71 36.32 4.48 -13.62
CA ASN A 71 37.12 4.44 -14.86
C ASN A 71 36.53 5.29 -16.00
N ALA A 72 35.43 5.99 -15.74
CA ALA A 72 34.73 6.78 -16.74
C ALA A 72 35.49 8.10 -17.05
N SER A 73 35.23 8.67 -18.23
CA SER A 73 35.69 10.02 -18.58
C SER A 73 35.01 11.07 -17.69
N GLU A 74 35.55 12.30 -17.61
CA GLU A 74 34.93 13.35 -16.78
C GLU A 74 33.52 13.72 -17.24
N GLU A 75 33.22 13.63 -18.54
CA GLU A 75 31.88 13.86 -19.09
C GLU A 75 30.91 12.77 -18.62
N MET A 76 31.29 11.49 -18.80
CA MET A 76 30.49 10.36 -18.33
C MET A 76 30.31 10.36 -16.80
N LYS A 77 31.29 10.84 -16.03
CA LYS A 77 31.15 10.95 -14.57
C LYS A 77 30.02 11.89 -14.17
N VAL A 78 29.86 13.01 -14.87
CA VAL A 78 28.78 13.97 -14.62
C VAL A 78 27.43 13.31 -14.91
N GLU A 79 27.29 12.65 -16.04
CA GLU A 79 26.05 11.96 -16.42
C GLU A 79 25.72 10.81 -15.45
N ILE A 80 26.73 10.03 -15.02
CA ILE A 80 26.55 9.00 -13.98
C ILE A 80 26.08 9.63 -12.67
N GLU A 81 26.60 10.79 -12.27
CA GLU A 81 26.19 11.47 -11.04
C GLU A 81 24.76 11.97 -11.11
N GLU A 82 24.31 12.47 -12.26
CA GLU A 82 22.91 12.85 -12.50
C GLU A 82 21.98 11.64 -12.35
N ILE A 83 22.30 10.55 -13.03
CA ILE A 83 21.52 9.31 -12.95
C ILE A 83 21.50 8.76 -11.51
N GLN A 84 22.61 8.85 -10.77
CA GLN A 84 22.65 8.46 -9.36
C GLN A 84 21.77 9.33 -8.47
N ALA A 85 21.58 10.61 -8.80
CA ALA A 85 20.68 11.48 -8.08
C ALA A 85 19.22 11.07 -8.32
N ASP A 86 18.84 10.80 -9.56
CA ASP A 86 17.49 10.35 -9.92
C ASP A 86 17.14 9.03 -9.21
N LEU A 87 18.04 8.04 -9.24
CA LEU A 87 17.85 6.77 -8.53
C LEU A 87 17.71 6.96 -7.00
N ARG A 88 18.35 7.98 -6.41
CA ARG A 88 18.20 8.28 -4.97
C ARG A 88 16.85 8.93 -4.67
N GLU A 89 16.30 9.69 -5.60
CA GLU A 89 14.94 10.21 -5.50
C GLU A 89 13.91 9.08 -5.59
N GLU A 90 14.03 8.20 -6.59
CA GLU A 90 13.20 6.98 -6.71
C GLU A 90 13.25 6.14 -5.44
N LYS A 91 14.46 5.92 -4.88
CA LYS A 91 14.64 5.20 -3.62
C LYS A 91 13.80 5.83 -2.49
N THR A 92 13.87 7.16 -2.38
CA THR A 92 13.14 7.90 -1.35
C THR A 92 11.63 7.74 -1.52
N ASP A 93 11.13 7.67 -2.75
CA ASP A 93 9.71 7.45 -3.03
C ASP A 93 9.25 6.02 -2.73
N VAL A 94 10.11 5.01 -2.97
CA VAL A 94 9.86 3.63 -2.52
C VAL A 94 9.80 3.55 -1.00
N GLU A 95 10.71 4.22 -0.29
CA GLU A 95 10.74 4.26 1.18
C GLU A 95 9.45 4.88 1.75
N LYS A 96 8.94 5.96 1.14
CA LYS A 96 7.63 6.55 1.50
C LYS A 96 6.48 5.58 1.22
N ALA A 97 6.48 4.95 0.05
CA ALA A 97 5.46 3.96 -0.31
C ALA A 97 5.42 2.79 0.69
N MET A 98 6.60 2.33 1.16
CA MET A 98 6.69 1.31 2.21
C MET A 98 6.09 1.79 3.53
N GLU A 99 6.35 3.04 3.92
CA GLU A 99 5.77 3.64 5.13
C GLU A 99 4.24 3.75 5.04
N ASP A 100 3.71 4.11 3.87
CA ASP A 100 2.26 4.17 3.62
C ASP A 100 1.62 2.77 3.70
N VAL A 101 2.28 1.74 3.15
CA VAL A 101 1.84 0.34 3.27
C VAL A 101 1.84 -0.13 4.73
N GLU A 102 2.86 0.23 5.51
CA GLU A 102 2.96 -0.14 6.93
C GLU A 102 1.86 0.52 7.78
N LYS A 103 1.49 1.77 7.46
CA LYS A 103 0.42 2.51 8.16
C LYS A 103 -0.98 2.20 7.64
N ALA A 104 -1.11 1.46 6.55
CA ALA A 104 -2.39 1.18 5.94
C ALA A 104 -3.30 0.35 6.87
N THR A 105 -4.58 0.67 6.82
CA THR A 105 -5.67 -0.10 7.45
C THR A 105 -6.52 -0.72 6.35
N GLU A 106 -7.39 -1.67 6.70
CA GLU A 106 -8.35 -2.25 5.76
C GLU A 106 -9.16 -1.17 5.01
N ASN A 107 -9.61 -0.14 5.74
CA ASN A 107 -10.41 0.95 5.19
C ASN A 107 -9.63 1.86 4.22
N THR A 108 -8.30 1.94 4.35
CA THR A 108 -7.45 2.79 3.50
C THR A 108 -6.69 1.98 2.45
N TRP A 109 -6.87 0.66 2.43
CA TRP A 109 -6.03 -0.24 1.64
C TRP A 109 -6.13 0.00 0.14
N SER A 110 -7.34 0.24 -0.38
CA SER A 110 -7.55 0.49 -1.80
C SER A 110 -6.81 1.74 -2.30
N ASP A 111 -6.81 2.81 -1.48
CA ASP A 111 -6.17 4.08 -1.83
C ASP A 111 -4.65 3.94 -1.78
N VAL A 112 -4.13 3.29 -0.72
CA VAL A 112 -2.70 3.01 -0.59
C VAL A 112 -2.22 2.13 -1.75
N LYS A 113 -2.92 1.04 -2.08
CA LYS A 113 -2.59 0.21 -3.25
C LYS A 113 -2.55 1.03 -4.54
N THR A 114 -3.50 1.94 -4.74
CA THR A 114 -3.54 2.79 -5.94
C THR A 114 -2.34 3.73 -6.01
N SER A 115 -2.02 4.39 -4.89
CA SER A 115 -0.88 5.30 -4.78
C SER A 115 0.45 4.59 -5.03
N VAL A 116 0.68 3.47 -4.34
CA VAL A 116 1.89 2.66 -4.48
C VAL A 116 2.04 2.14 -5.90
N ASN A 117 0.98 1.57 -6.50
CA ASN A 117 1.02 1.09 -7.87
C ASN A 117 1.30 2.22 -8.88
N LYS A 118 0.94 3.46 -8.57
CA LYS A 118 1.33 4.60 -9.41
C LYS A 118 2.82 4.87 -9.25
N THR A 119 3.32 5.00 -8.02
CA THR A 119 4.75 5.19 -7.73
C THR A 119 5.62 4.12 -8.40
N THR A 120 5.24 2.84 -8.28
CA THR A 120 5.99 1.74 -8.92
C THR A 120 6.00 1.83 -10.44
N ARG A 121 4.90 2.26 -11.08
CA ARG A 121 4.86 2.47 -12.54
C ARG A 121 5.72 3.65 -12.96
N ASP A 122 5.65 4.76 -12.22
CA ASP A 122 6.46 5.94 -12.50
C ASP A 122 7.96 5.58 -12.44
N ILE A 123 8.37 4.79 -11.45
CA ILE A 123 9.74 4.25 -11.34
C ILE A 123 10.08 3.30 -12.50
N GLU A 124 9.18 2.40 -12.89
CA GLU A 124 9.40 1.49 -14.02
C GLU A 124 9.64 2.27 -15.34
N ASP A 125 8.89 3.35 -15.55
CA ASP A 125 9.06 4.23 -16.70
C ASP A 125 10.41 4.96 -16.66
N GLU A 126 10.84 5.47 -15.50
CA GLU A 126 12.18 6.07 -15.35
C GLU A 126 13.29 5.04 -15.55
N TRP A 127 13.13 3.80 -15.09
CA TRP A 127 14.08 2.73 -15.34
C TRP A 127 14.23 2.35 -16.81
N ASN A 128 13.16 2.44 -17.59
CA ASN A 128 13.24 2.24 -19.02
C ASN A 128 14.06 3.36 -19.69
N LYS A 129 13.96 4.61 -19.21
CA LYS A 129 14.82 5.71 -19.66
C LYS A 129 16.27 5.52 -19.20
N PHE A 130 16.47 5.13 -17.95
CA PHE A 130 17.78 4.80 -17.38
C PHE A 130 18.54 3.79 -18.24
N LYS A 131 17.89 2.68 -18.63
CA LYS A 131 18.50 1.67 -19.50
C LYS A 131 18.95 2.25 -20.84
N GLY A 132 18.16 3.17 -21.40
CA GLY A 132 18.53 3.93 -22.61
C GLY A 132 19.75 4.80 -22.37
N ASN A 133 19.70 5.69 -21.38
CA ASN A 133 20.78 6.61 -21.04
C ASN A 133 22.10 5.87 -20.76
N VAL A 134 22.06 4.81 -19.94
CA VAL A 134 23.26 4.01 -19.64
C VAL A 134 23.81 3.34 -20.90
N SER A 135 22.98 2.78 -21.78
CA SER A 135 23.48 2.21 -23.04
C SER A 135 24.18 3.29 -23.86
N ASP A 136 23.54 4.46 -24.02
CA ASP A 136 24.07 5.56 -24.82
C ASP A 136 25.41 6.09 -24.27
N ILE A 137 25.56 6.17 -22.95
CA ILE A 137 26.78 6.66 -22.29
C ILE A 137 27.95 5.68 -22.51
N PHE A 138 27.71 4.38 -22.35
CA PHE A 138 28.78 3.37 -22.40
C PHE A 138 29.04 2.80 -23.80
N ASP A 139 28.12 2.94 -24.75
CA ASP A 139 28.30 2.51 -26.14
C ASP A 139 28.97 3.61 -27.01
N ASN A 140 29.04 4.85 -26.53
CA ASN A 140 29.71 5.99 -27.20
C ASN A 140 31.13 6.28 -26.69
N ASP A 141 31.69 5.45 -25.80
CA ASP A 141 33.10 5.47 -25.34
C ASP A 141 34.01 4.64 -26.27
#